data_AF-A0A1V4XII7-F1
#
_entry.id   AF-A0A1V4XII7-F1
#
_cell.length_a   1.000
_cell.length_b   1.000
_cell.length_c   1.000
_cell.angle_alpha   90.00
_cell.angle_beta   90.00
_cell.angle_gamma   90.00
#
_symmetry.space_group_name_H-M   'P 1'
#
loop_
_entity.id
_entity.type
_entity.pdbx_description
1 polymer ?
#
loop_
_entity_poly.entity_id
_entity_poly.type
_entity_poly.pdbx_seq_one_letter_code
_entity_poly.pdbx_strand_id
1 'polypeptide(L)' 'MIVTNGDPVCQRCGRKPSVVLCDGCSIALCVDCRKFDMWGYGCGHVDTKAFCPSCAADERVNPYGGKMD' A
#
# COMPACT_ATOMS: atom_id res chain seq x y z
N MET A 1 4.54 10.41 -3.26
CA MET A 1 4.39 10.80 -1.85
C MET A 1 5.20 9.81 -1.00
N ILE A 2 6.18 10.28 -0.23
CA ILE A 2 6.79 9.47 0.85
C ILE A 2 6.02 9.87 2.11
N VAL A 3 5.19 8.96 2.62
CA VAL A 3 4.44 9.15 3.86
C VAL A 3 4.96 8.11 4.83
N THR A 4 5.54 8.53 5.94
CA THR A 4 6.00 7.63 6.99
C THR A 4 5.51 8.13 8.33
N ASN A 5 5.32 7.22 9.27
CA ASN A 5 4.91 7.49 10.65
C ASN A 5 6.12 7.70 11.59
N GLY A 6 7.34 7.84 11.02
CA GLY A 6 8.59 7.92 11.78
C GLY A 6 9.29 6.57 12.01
N ASP A 7 8.67 5.44 11.69
CA ASP A 7 9.32 4.13 11.82
C ASP A 7 10.44 3.98 10.78
N PRO A 8 11.70 3.75 11.20
CA PRO A 8 12.83 3.72 10.26
C PRO A 8 12.85 2.46 9.39
N VAL A 9 12.16 1.39 9.81
CA VAL A 9 12.21 0.07 9.18
C VAL A 9 10.81 -0.43 8.81
N CYS A 10 10.72 -1.26 7.77
CA CYS A 10 9.47 -1.87 7.36
C CYS A 10 8.90 -2.77 8.46
N GLN A 11 7.69 -2.46 8.91
CA GLN A 11 6.99 -3.23 9.94
C GLN A 11 6.47 -4.59 9.43
N ARG A 12 6.46 -4.83 8.11
CA ARG A 12 6.09 -6.13 7.54
C ARG A 12 7.26 -7.12 7.51
N CYS A 13 8.44 -6.68 7.04
CA CYS A 13 9.57 -7.59 6.83
C CYS A 13 10.75 -7.36 7.76
N GLY A 14 10.81 -6.25 8.50
CA GLY A 14 11.87 -5.90 9.44
C GLY A 14 13.25 -5.64 8.83
N ARG A 15 13.39 -5.68 7.50
CA ARG A 15 14.71 -5.77 6.84
C ARG A 15 15.18 -4.51 6.13
N LYS A 16 14.27 -3.72 5.57
CA LYS A 16 14.59 -2.57 4.70
C LYS A 16 13.98 -1.28 5.26
N PRO A 17 14.54 -0.10 4.90
CA PRO A 17 13.96 1.18 5.29
C PRO A 17 12.50 1.30 4.86
N SER A 18 11.69 1.92 5.72
CA SER A 18 10.31 2.25 5.37
C SER A 18 10.30 3.46 4.42
N VAL A 19 9.32 3.50 3.50
CA VAL A 19 9.19 4.56 2.48
C VAL A 19 7.75 5.02 2.27
N VAL A 20 6.77 4.25 2.75
CA VAL A 20 5.34 4.56 2.61
C VAL A 20 4.55 3.87 3.72
N LEU A 21 3.39 4.39 4.09
CA LEU A 21 2.42 3.69 4.91
C LEU A 21 1.47 2.87 4.05
N CYS A 22 0.99 1.76 4.60
CA CYS A 22 -0.10 1.00 4.01
C CYS A 22 -1.42 1.79 4.12
N ASP A 23 -2.10 2.08 3.02
CA ASP A 23 -3.41 2.74 3.02
C ASP A 23 -4.53 1.89 3.67
N GLY A 24 -4.32 0.57 3.81
CA GLY A 24 -5.29 -0.34 4.42
C GLY A 24 -5.13 -0.58 5.92
N CYS A 25 -3.91 -0.57 6.45
CA CYS A 25 -3.63 -0.89 7.86
C CYS A 25 -2.57 -0.01 8.51
N SER A 26 -2.15 1.05 7.83
CA SER A 26 -1.24 2.10 8.33
C SER A 26 0.17 1.67 8.75
N ILE A 27 0.56 0.41 8.54
CA ILE A 27 1.93 -0.04 8.84
C ILE A 27 2.95 0.55 7.86
N ALA A 28 4.18 0.78 8.31
CA ALA A 28 5.28 1.27 7.50
C ALA A 28 5.87 0.16 6.59
N LEU A 29 5.98 0.44 5.29
CA LEU A 29 6.38 -0.50 4.24
C LEU A 29 7.66 -0.07 3.53
N CYS A 30 8.53 -1.03 3.22
CA CYS A 30 9.65 -0.82 2.31
C CYS A 30 9.21 -0.95 0.84
N VAL A 31 10.14 -0.66 -0.07
CA VAL A 31 9.93 -0.75 -1.52
C VAL A 31 9.48 -2.12 -2.03
N ASP A 32 9.87 -3.22 -1.38
CA ASP A 32 9.46 -4.58 -1.79
C ASP A 32 8.12 -5.00 -1.19
N CYS A 33 7.79 -4.46 -0.02
CA CYS A 33 6.61 -4.84 0.74
C CYS A 33 5.39 -3.97 0.43
N ARG A 34 5.55 -2.94 -0.42
CA ARG A 34 4.45 -2.12 -0.94
C ARG A 34 4.02 -2.62 -2.32
N LYS A 35 2.72 -2.63 -2.56
CA LYS A 35 2.10 -2.73 -3.88
C LYS A 35 1.39 -1.42 -4.16
N PHE A 36 1.53 -0.89 -5.36
CA PHE A 36 0.78 0.28 -5.78
C PHE A 36 -0.46 -0.13 -6.54
N ASP A 37 -1.54 0.60 -6.33
CA ASP A 37 -2.76 0.54 -7.13
C ASP A 37 -3.26 1.93 -7.45
N MET A 38 -4.07 2.01 -8.51
CA MET A 38 -4.67 3.26 -8.99
C MET A 38 -6.17 3.17 -8.84
N TRP A 39 -6.72 4.03 -7.98
CA TRP A 39 -8.16 4.10 -7.75
C TRP A 39 -8.74 5.24 -8.59
N GLY A 40 -9.31 4.86 -9.74
CA GLY A 40 -9.96 5.80 -10.64
C GLY A 40 -11.38 6.13 -10.17
N TYR A 41 -11.73 7.42 -10.17
CA TYR A 41 -13.08 7.89 -9.86
C TYR A 41 -13.44 9.15 -10.67
N GLY A 42 -14.75 9.37 -10.85
CA GLY A 42 -15.26 10.51 -11.62
C GLY A 42 -14.73 10.59 -13.05
N CYS A 43 -14.65 11.81 -13.59
CA CYS A 43 -14.14 12.06 -14.95
C CYS A 43 -12.63 12.37 -14.91
N GLY A 44 -11.81 11.32 -14.82
CA GLY A 44 -10.35 11.42 -14.97
C GLY A 44 -9.55 11.66 -13.69
N HIS A 45 -10.14 11.47 -12.50
CA HIS A 45 -9.37 11.49 -11.25
C HIS A 45 -8.83 10.11 -10.91
N VAL A 46 -7.59 10.07 -10.41
CA VAL A 46 -6.92 8.84 -9.97
C VAL A 46 -6.17 9.13 -8.68
N ASP A 47 -6.47 8.34 -7.66
CA ASP A 47 -5.68 8.26 -6.44
C ASP A 47 -4.65 7.14 -6.56
N THR A 48 -3.38 7.43 -6.30
CA THR A 48 -2.38 6.38 -6.11
C THR A 48 -2.46 5.88 -4.68
N LYS A 49 -2.66 4.57 -4.50
CA LYS A 49 -2.68 3.90 -3.19
C LYS A 49 -1.48 2.96 -3.05
N ALA A 50 -1.01 2.76 -1.83
CA ALA A 50 0.06 1.83 -1.47
C ALA A 50 -0.43 0.84 -0.41
N PHE A 51 -0.36 -0.46 -0.70
CA PHE A 51 -0.84 -1.52 0.18
C PHE A 51 0.26 -2.50 0.53
N CYS A 52 0.17 -3.12 1.72
CA CYS A 52 0.91 -4.34 2.01
C CYS A 52 0.28 -5.51 1.23
N PRO A 53 1.00 -6.60 0.91
CA PRO A 53 0.44 -7.70 0.13
C PRO A 53 -0.87 -8.30 0.66
N SER A 54 -1.11 -8.22 1.97
CA SER A 54 -2.36 -8.70 2.58
C SER A 54 -3.52 -7.76 2.28
N CYS A 55 -3.34 -6.45 2.47
CA CYS A 55 -4.34 -5.43 2.14
C CYS A 55 -4.56 -5.32 0.63
N ALA A 56 -3.51 -5.51 -0.17
CA ALA A 56 -3.61 -5.49 -1.62
C ALA A 56 -4.51 -6.62 -2.16
N ALA A 57 -4.59 -7.74 -1.43
CA ALA A 57 -5.39 -8.91 -1.80
C ALA A 57 -6.74 -8.97 -1.07
N ASP A 58 -7.06 -8.09 -0.12
CA ASP A 58 -8.39 -8.05 0.50
C ASP A 58 -9.26 -7.08 -0.30
N GLU A 59 -10.21 -7.59 -1.07
CA GLU A 59 -11.13 -6.80 -1.91
C GLU A 59 -11.98 -5.78 -1.11
N ARG A 60 -12.18 -6.02 0.19
CA ARG A 60 -12.89 -5.08 1.07
C ARG A 60 -12.02 -3.88 1.44
N VAL A 61 -10.70 -4.02 1.31
CA VAL A 61 -9.71 -2.96 1.58
C VAL A 61 -9.23 -2.34 0.27
N ASN A 62 -8.95 -3.16 -0.74
CA ASN A 62 -8.53 -2.77 -2.06
C ASN A 62 -9.48 -3.34 -3.12
N PRO A 63 -10.58 -2.64 -3.44
CA PRO A 63 -11.56 -3.11 -4.42
C PRO A 63 -11.02 -3.12 -5.86
N TYR A 64 -9.89 -2.46 -6.11
CA TYR A 64 -9.16 -2.50 -7.38
C TYR A 64 -8.08 -3.58 -7.38
N GLY A 65 -7.88 -4.26 -6.24
CA GLY A 65 -6.92 -5.33 -6.06
C GLY A 65 -7.42 -6.62 -6.69
N GLY A 66 -6.74 -7.07 -7.74
CA GLY A 66 -7.03 -8.36 -8.34
C GLY A 66 -6.50 -9.52 -7.48
N LYS A 67 -7.38 -10.44 -7.11
CA LYS A 67 -7.01 -11.86 -7.03
C LYS A 67 -7.25 -12.44 -8.41
N MET A 68 -6.19 -12.70 -9.16
CA MET A 68 -6.30 -13.67 -10.25
C MET A 68 -6.36 -15.03 -9.56
N ASP A 69 -7.54 -15.65 -9.53
CA ASP A 69 -7.72 -17.06 -9.18
C ASP A 69 -7.11 -17.93 -10.29
#